data_AF-A0AA95SJL6-F1
#
_entry.id   AF-A0AA95SJL6-F1
#
_cell.length_a   1.000
_cell.length_b   1.000
_cell.length_c   1.000
_cell.angle_alpha   90.00
_cell.angle_beta   90.00
_cell.angle_gamma   90.00
#
_symmetry.space_group_name_H-M   'P 1'
#
loop_
_entity.id
_entity.type
_entity.pdbx_description
1 polymer ?
#
loop_
_entity_poly.entity_id
_entity_poly.type
_entity_poly.pdbx_seq_one_letter_code
_entity_poly.pdbx_strand_id
1 'polypeptide(L)'
;MTPDTFTIEVDNETEAQIEEVHEHDSLRQCTEHALKHFFECLDGQMTTDLYELVISEVEQPLLELTMAYTRNNQSKTAEILGLNRGTLRKKLKQYNLL
;
A
#
# COMPACT_ATOMS: atom_id res chain seq x y z
N MET A 1 -36.30 8.39 47.89
CA MET A 1 -35.73 9.70 47.47
C MET A 1 -34.71 9.38 46.38
N THR A 2 -35.18 9.30 45.15
CA THR A 2 -34.37 9.11 43.94
C THR A 2 -33.99 10.50 43.42
N PRO A 3 -32.76 10.73 42.94
CA PRO A 3 -32.50 11.91 42.14
C PRO A 3 -33.11 11.70 40.74
N ASP A 4 -33.77 12.74 40.25
CA ASP A 4 -34.32 12.87 38.92
C ASP A 4 -33.28 12.52 37.86
N THR A 5 -33.56 11.51 37.04
CA THR A 5 -32.81 11.33 35.79
C THR A 5 -33.54 12.11 34.71
N PHE A 6 -32.98 13.27 34.42
CA PHE A 6 -33.32 14.16 33.31
C PHE A 6 -33.34 13.35 32.00
N THR A 7 -34.51 13.29 31.37
CA THR A 7 -34.69 12.71 30.04
C THR A 7 -34.05 13.64 29.02
N ILE A 8 -32.93 13.21 28.43
CA ILE A 8 -32.40 13.84 27.22
C ILE A 8 -33.01 13.09 26.04
N GLU A 9 -34.00 13.69 25.40
CA GLU A 9 -34.38 13.35 24.03
C GLU A 9 -33.19 13.77 23.16
N VAL A 10 -32.36 12.79 22.78
CA VAL A 10 -31.33 13.01 21.75
C VAL A 10 -31.97 12.65 20.42
N ASP A 11 -32.16 13.68 19.61
CA ASP A 11 -32.72 13.60 18.27
C ASP A 11 -31.98 12.57 17.40
N ASN A 12 -32.75 11.66 16.81
CA ASN A 12 -32.31 10.47 16.09
C ASN A 12 -31.79 10.77 14.67
N GLU A 13 -31.09 11.89 14.47
CA GLU A 13 -30.65 12.38 13.14
C GLU A 13 -29.12 12.35 12.95
N THR A 14 -28.35 11.71 13.83
CA THR A 14 -26.87 11.69 13.70
C THR A 14 -26.26 10.32 14.00
N GLU A 15 -26.82 9.25 13.43
CA GLU A 15 -26.26 7.90 13.62
C GLU A 15 -26.15 7.04 12.35
N ALA A 16 -26.45 7.56 11.16
CA ALA A 16 -26.52 6.75 9.93
C ALA A 16 -25.53 7.14 8.81
N GLN A 17 -24.29 7.52 9.14
CA GLN A 17 -23.20 7.59 8.14
C GLN A 17 -21.93 6.85 8.59
N ILE A 18 -22.07 5.83 9.43
CA ILE A 18 -21.00 4.87 9.71
C ILE A 18 -21.52 3.50 9.28
N GLU A 19 -21.54 3.24 7.98
CA GLU A 19 -21.60 1.88 7.44
C GLU A 19 -20.43 1.68 6.46
N GLU A 20 -19.50 0.85 6.92
CA GLU A 20 -18.33 0.34 6.25
C GLU A 20 -18.70 -0.67 5.15
N VAL A 21 -18.05 -0.55 3.98
CA VAL A 21 -17.40 -1.69 3.33
C VAL A 21 -16.11 -1.13 2.72
N HIS A 22 -14.97 -1.30 3.39
CA HIS A 22 -13.69 -1.19 2.71
C HIS A 22 -13.60 -2.38 1.75
N GLU A 23 -14.09 -2.18 0.54
CA GLU A 23 -13.78 -3.04 -0.59
C GLU A 23 -12.26 -3.04 -0.74
N HIS A 24 -11.62 -4.19 -0.55
CA HIS A 24 -10.20 -4.32 -0.76
C HIS A 24 -9.92 -4.11 -2.25
N ASP A 25 -9.59 -2.88 -2.62
CA ASP A 25 -9.11 -2.56 -3.97
C ASP A 25 -7.96 -3.51 -4.32
N SER A 26 -8.06 -4.09 -5.52
CA SER A 26 -6.94 -4.88 -6.06
C SER A 26 -5.71 -3.98 -6.20
N LEU A 27 -4.50 -4.58 -6.16
CA LEU A 27 -3.26 -3.83 -6.40
C LEU A 27 -3.33 -3.01 -7.70
N ARG A 28 -4.01 -3.54 -8.72
CA ARG A 28 -4.25 -2.85 -9.99
C ARG A 28 -5.06 -1.56 -9.79
N GLN A 29 -6.17 -1.62 -9.04
CA GLN A 29 -7.00 -0.44 -8.74
C GLN A 29 -6.21 0.59 -7.91
N CYS A 30 -5.47 0.15 -6.89
CA CYS A 30 -4.62 1.02 -6.10
C CYS A 30 -3.58 1.75 -6.97
N THR A 31 -2.90 1.03 -7.86
CA THR A 31 -1.94 1.62 -8.80
C THR A 31 -2.60 2.59 -9.77
N GLU A 32 -3.79 2.27 -10.29
CA GLU A 32 -4.55 3.15 -11.17
C GLU A 32 -4.94 4.46 -10.45
N HIS A 33 -5.46 4.38 -9.23
CA HIS A 33 -5.80 5.55 -8.41
C HIS A 33 -4.56 6.42 -8.13
N ALA A 34 -3.44 5.81 -7.74
CA ALA A 34 -2.19 6.53 -7.48
C ALA A 34 -1.66 7.25 -8.73
N LEU A 35 -1.68 6.59 -9.89
CA LEU A 35 -1.21 7.21 -11.14
C LEU A 35 -2.12 8.33 -11.64
N LYS A 36 -3.45 8.18 -11.53
CA LYS A 36 -4.40 9.26 -11.86
C LYS A 36 -4.10 10.52 -11.03
N HIS A 37 -3.99 10.35 -9.71
CA HIS A 37 -3.65 11.44 -8.81
C HIS A 37 -2.28 12.05 -9.14
N PHE A 38 -1.27 11.23 -9.42
CA PHE A 38 0.06 11.71 -9.82
C PHE A 38 0.00 12.58 -11.08
N PHE A 39 -0.75 12.16 -12.12
CA PHE A 39 -0.90 12.93 -13.35
C PHE A 39 -1.70 14.23 -13.17
N GLU A 40 -2.68 14.25 -12.27
CA GLU A 40 -3.41 15.47 -11.90
C GLU A 40 -2.49 16.49 -11.21
N CYS A 41 -1.61 16.03 -10.30
CA CYS A 41 -0.63 16.88 -9.64
C CYS A 41 0.46 17.42 -10.58
N LEU A 42 0.68 16.75 -11.70
CA LEU A 42 1.71 17.10 -12.67
C LEU A 42 1.41 18.38 -13.44
N ASP A 43 0.13 18.78 -13.50
CA ASP A 43 -0.35 20.04 -14.09
C ASP A 43 0.28 20.35 -15.46
N GLY A 44 0.40 19.33 -16.31
CA GLY A 44 0.93 19.45 -17.67
C GLY A 44 2.46 19.55 -17.79
N GLN A 45 3.21 19.41 -16.70
CA GLN A 45 4.67 19.28 -16.74
C GLN A 45 5.08 17.97 -17.43
N MET A 46 6.28 17.92 -18.02
CA MET A 46 6.81 16.69 -18.60
C MET A 46 7.55 15.89 -17.52
N THR A 47 7.21 14.62 -17.33
CA THR A 47 8.04 13.67 -16.55
C THR A 47 8.92 12.81 -17.43
N THR A 48 10.16 12.60 -17.01
CA THR A 48 11.02 11.52 -17.51
C THR A 48 11.05 10.37 -16.49
N ASP A 49 11.41 9.17 -16.96
CA ASP A 49 11.73 8.02 -16.09
C ASP A 49 10.58 7.50 -15.19
N LEU A 50 9.33 7.84 -15.52
CA LEU A 50 8.15 7.41 -14.75
C LEU A 50 8.06 5.89 -14.61
N TYR A 51 8.46 5.13 -15.64
CA TYR A 51 8.48 3.67 -15.57
C TYR A 51 9.40 3.17 -14.45
N GLU A 52 10.63 3.69 -14.37
CA GLU A 52 11.58 3.29 -13.34
C GLU A 52 11.09 3.71 -11.95
N LEU A 53 10.52 4.91 -11.82
CA LEU A 53 9.91 5.39 -10.58
C LEU A 53 8.83 4.41 -10.10
N VAL A 54 7.85 4.09 -10.94
CA VAL A 54 6.74 3.21 -10.57
C VAL A 54 7.23 1.80 -10.25
N ILE A 55 8.16 1.26 -11.03
CA ILE A 55 8.73 -0.07 -10.76
C ILE A 55 9.47 -0.07 -9.42
N SER A 56 10.24 0.98 -9.10
CA SER A 56 10.95 1.06 -7.81
C SER A 56 10.01 1.08 -6.60
N GLU A 57 8.91 1.84 -6.70
CA GLU A 57 7.89 1.95 -5.64
C GLU A 57 7.16 0.63 -5.37
N VAL A 58 7.01 -0.22 -6.39
CA VAL A 58 6.36 -1.54 -6.24
C VAL A 58 7.37 -2.61 -5.85
N GLU A 59 8.56 -2.58 -6.45
CA GLU A 59 9.56 -3.64 -6.30
C GLU A 59 10.23 -3.62 -4.91
N GLN A 60 10.53 -2.45 -4.36
CA GLN A 60 11.14 -2.33 -3.04
C GLN A 60 10.29 -3.01 -1.93
N PRO A 61 9.00 -2.68 -1.74
CA PRO A 61 8.18 -3.32 -0.71
C PRO A 61 7.95 -4.81 -1.00
N LEU A 62 7.85 -5.22 -2.27
CA LEU A 62 7.77 -6.64 -2.63
C LEU A 62 9.00 -7.42 -2.13
N LEU A 63 10.20 -6.88 -2.34
CA LEU A 63 11.44 -7.50 -1.91
C LEU A 63 11.56 -7.52 -0.38
N GLU A 64 11.29 -6.40 0.27
CA GLU A 64 11.40 -6.25 1.73
C GLU A 64 10.44 -7.19 2.47
N LEU A 65 9.16 -7.18 2.09
CA LEU A 65 8.14 -8.03 2.72
C LEU A 65 8.42 -9.51 2.48
N THR A 66 8.89 -9.89 1.29
CA THR A 66 9.23 -11.29 1.00
C THR A 66 10.47 -11.73 1.77
N MET A 67 11.49 -10.86 1.89
CA MET A 67 12.66 -11.13 2.74
C MET A 67 12.26 -11.29 4.21
N ALA A 68 11.39 -10.44 4.73
CA ALA A 68 10.87 -10.56 6.08
C ALA A 68 10.08 -11.88 6.26
N TYR A 69 9.20 -12.22 5.33
CA TYR A 69 8.41 -13.45 5.33
C TYR A 69 9.28 -14.71 5.36
N THR A 70 10.39 -14.72 4.61
CA THR A 70 11.34 -15.84 4.58
C THR A 70 12.39 -15.79 5.69
N ARG A 71 12.28 -14.86 6.65
CA ARG A 71 13.26 -14.63 7.73
C ARG A 71 14.67 -14.39 7.19
N ASN A 72 14.76 -13.51 6.20
CA ASN A 72 15.97 -13.13 5.47
C ASN A 72 16.65 -14.29 4.70
N ASN A 73 15.93 -15.37 4.40
CA ASN A 73 16.45 -16.47 3.59
C ASN A 73 16.36 -16.14 2.09
N GLN A 74 17.45 -15.62 1.53
CA GLN A 74 17.53 -15.22 0.12
C GLN A 74 17.23 -16.35 -0.87
N SER A 75 17.57 -17.61 -0.56
CA SER A 75 17.28 -18.72 -1.47
C SER A 75 15.77 -18.97 -1.56
N LYS A 76 15.07 -18.96 -0.42
CA LYS A 76 13.61 -19.08 -0.37
C LYS A 76 12.92 -17.87 -0.98
N THR A 77 13.43 -16.65 -0.72
CA THR A 77 12.89 -15.44 -1.35
C THR A 77 12.99 -15.52 -2.87
N ALA A 78 14.14 -15.96 -3.39
CA ALA A 78 14.35 -16.10 -4.83
C ALA A 78 13.38 -17.12 -5.44
N GLU A 79 13.14 -18.25 -4.76
CA GLU A 79 12.17 -19.26 -5.16
C GLU A 79 10.74 -18.72 -5.18
N ILE A 80 10.30 -18.03 -4.11
CA ILE A 80 8.96 -17.42 -4.01
C ILE A 80 8.74 -16.38 -5.11
N LEU A 81 9.73 -15.53 -5.36
CA LEU A 81 9.65 -14.47 -6.38
C LEU A 81 9.91 -14.99 -7.80
N GLY A 82 10.28 -16.26 -7.98
CA GLY A 82 10.64 -16.82 -9.29
C GLY A 82 11.89 -16.18 -9.91
N LEU A 83 12.80 -15.67 -9.09
CA LEU A 83 14.03 -15.01 -9.52
C LEU A 83 15.23 -15.94 -9.40
N ASN A 84 16.21 -15.79 -10.30
CA ASN A 84 17.53 -16.32 -10.04
C ASN A 84 18.14 -15.61 -8.80
N ARG A 85 18.82 -16.35 -7.92
CA ARG A 85 19.50 -15.81 -6.73
C ARG A 85 20.44 -14.64 -7.04
N GLY A 86 21.16 -14.67 -8.16
CA GLY A 86 22.02 -13.58 -8.61
C GLY A 86 21.24 -12.29 -8.92
N THR A 87 20.07 -12.42 -9.54
CA THR A 87 19.15 -11.30 -9.82
C THR A 87 18.59 -10.74 -8.53
N LEU A 88 18.09 -11.60 -7.63
CA LEU A 88 17.60 -11.18 -6.31
C LEU A 88 18.68 -10.37 -5.56
N ARG A 89 19.91 -10.87 -5.50
CA ARG A 89 21.01 -10.19 -4.80
C ARG A 89 21.32 -8.82 -5.40
N LYS A 90 21.28 -8.68 -6.73
CA LYS A 90 21.47 -7.37 -7.40
C LYS A 90 20.37 -6.40 -7.00
N LYS A 91 19.11 -6.85 -7.01
CA LYS A 91 17.95 -6.03 -6.63
C LYS A 91 17.99 -5.63 -5.15
N LEU A 92 18.31 -6.54 -4.24
CA LEU A 92 18.47 -6.22 -2.81
C LEU A 92 19.54 -5.14 -2.59
N LYS A 93 20.65 -5.19 -3.33
CA LYS A 93 21.67 -4.12 -3.27
C LYS A 93 21.18 -2.78 -3.82
N GLN A 94 20.41 -2.80 -4.92
CA GLN A 94 19.85 -1.59 -5.52
C GLN A 94 18.98 -0.81 -4.54
N TYR A 95 18.22 -1.50 -3.69
CA TYR A 95 17.34 -0.90 -2.68
C TYR A 95 17.96 -0.83 -1.27
N ASN A 96 19.27 -1.05 -1.13
CA ASN A 96 19.98 -1.02 0.16
C ASN A 96 19.43 -1.98 1.23
N LEU A 97 18.93 -3.15 0.81
CA LEU A 97 18.42 -4.22 1.67
C LEU A 97 19.49 -5.29 2.00
N LEU A 98 20.76 -5.03 1.68
CA LEU A 98 21.89 -5.96 1.85
C LEU A 98 23.22 -5.25 2.14
#